data_AF-A0A1H0SZ18-F1
#
_entry.id   AF-A0A1H0SZ18-F1
#
_cell.length_a   1.000
_cell.length_b   1.000
_cell.length_c   1.000
_cell.angle_alpha   90.00
_cell.angle_beta   90.00
_cell.angle_gamma   90.00
#
_symmetry.space_group_name_H-M   'P 1'
#
loop_
_entity.id
_entity.type
_entity.pdbx_description
1 polymer ?
#
loop_
_entity_poly.entity_id
_entity_poly.type
_entity_poly.pdbx_seq_one_letter_code
_entity_poly.pdbx_strand_id
1 'polypeptide(L)'
;MSEVSVHQFKAAVTLPFPDIERAKAALRGELRLQAAYTEAGPQAPDWTTMVVTELDDDTDNHGRTWWRWSATVSSMPPPAAGGSAPTTEPPLRP
;
A
#
# COMPACT_ATOMS: atom_id res chain seq x y z
N MET A 1 11.54 20.05 -13.94
CA MET A 1 10.22 19.39 -13.86
C MET A 1 10.44 18.13 -13.07
N SER A 2 10.08 18.09 -11.78
CA SER A 2 10.34 16.94 -10.93
C SER A 2 9.36 15.82 -11.27
N GLU A 3 9.91 14.66 -11.63
CA GLU A 3 9.15 13.45 -11.93
C GLU A 3 8.52 12.93 -10.63
N VAL A 4 7.19 12.91 -10.55
CA VAL A 4 6.49 12.28 -9.44
C VAL A 4 6.48 10.78 -9.72
N SER A 5 7.44 10.05 -9.17
CA SER A 5 7.48 8.59 -9.32
C SER A 5 6.35 7.96 -8.50
N VAL A 6 5.21 7.71 -9.15
CA VAL A 6 4.10 6.96 -8.55
C VAL A 6 4.55 5.50 -8.40
N HIS A 7 4.59 5.01 -7.17
CA HIS A 7 4.91 3.61 -6.90
C HIS A 7 3.62 2.83 -6.73
N GLN A 8 3.55 1.63 -7.32
CA GLN A 8 2.39 0.75 -7.22
C GLN A 8 2.77 -0.52 -6.46
N PHE A 9 2.01 -0.84 -5.43
CA PHE A 9 2.13 -2.09 -4.67
C PHE A 9 1.02 -3.05 -5.06
N LYS A 10 1.30 -4.35 -4.98
CA LYS A 10 0.35 -5.41 -5.30
C LYS A 10 0.43 -6.51 -4.26
N ALA A 11 -0.74 -6.94 -3.78
CA ALA A 11 -0.88 -8.05 -2.86
C ALA A 11 -1.94 -9.04 -3.38
N ALA A 12 -1.84 -10.29 -2.93
CA ALA A 12 -2.85 -11.31 -3.16
C ALA A 12 -3.08 -12.11 -1.87
N VAL A 13 -4.32 -12.52 -1.64
CA VAL A 13 -4.70 -13.36 -0.50
C VAL A 13 -5.65 -14.45 -0.98
N THR A 14 -5.57 -15.60 -0.33
CA THR A 14 -6.47 -16.72 -0.56
C THR A 14 -7.10 -17.10 0.77
N LEU A 15 -8.43 -17.21 0.83
CA LEU A 15 -9.16 -17.59 2.04
C LEU A 15 -10.00 -18.85 1.79
N PRO A 16 -10.30 -19.63 2.85
CA PRO A 16 -11.18 -20.80 2.77
C PRO A 16 -12.66 -20.44 3.00
N PHE A 17 -13.05 -19.18 2.79
CA PHE A 17 -14.45 -18.71 2.79
C PHE A 17 -14.57 -17.42 1.93
N PRO A 18 -15.74 -17.15 1.31
CA PRO A 18 -15.96 -16.00 0.43
C PRO A 18 -16.21 -14.71 1.23
N ASP A 19 -15.22 -14.25 2.01
CA ASP A 19 -15.32 -13.04 2.83
C ASP A 19 -14.43 -11.93 2.29
N ILE A 20 -15.03 -11.05 1.48
CA ILE A 20 -14.34 -9.93 0.85
C ILE A 20 -13.83 -8.89 1.86
N GLU A 21 -14.49 -8.70 3.00
CA GLU A 21 -14.06 -7.72 3.99
C GLU A 21 -12.82 -8.23 4.74
N ARG A 22 -12.77 -9.53 5.03
CA ARG A 22 -11.58 -10.17 5.57
C ARG A 22 -10.44 -10.21 4.55
N ALA A 23 -10.74 -10.42 3.27
CA ALA A 23 -9.76 -10.33 2.19
C ALA A 23 -9.17 -8.91 2.10
N LYS A 24 -10.01 -7.87 2.11
CA LYS A 24 -9.59 -6.45 2.12
C LYS A 24 -8.68 -6.14 3.30
N ALA A 25 -9.02 -6.61 4.51
CA ALA A 25 -8.22 -6.38 5.70
C ALA A 25 -6.82 -7.02 5.58
N ALA A 26 -6.75 -8.27 5.10
CA ALA A 26 -5.48 -8.96 4.85
C ALA A 26 -4.65 -8.26 3.78
N LEU A 27 -5.26 -7.94 2.63
CA LEU A 27 -4.61 -7.21 1.53
C LEU A 27 -4.07 -5.86 2.00
N ARG A 28 -4.83 -5.12 2.80
CA ARG A 28 -4.40 -3.83 3.37
C ARG A 28 -3.20 -4.00 4.32
N GLY A 29 -3.15 -5.08 5.08
CA GLY A 29 -2.00 -5.43 5.92
C GLY A 29 -0.74 -5.67 5.09
N GLU A 30 -0.84 -6.52 4.08
CA GLU A 30 0.29 -6.84 3.18
C GLU A 30 0.79 -5.60 2.43
N LEU A 31 -0.11 -4.79 1.89
CA LEU A 31 0.26 -3.55 1.18
C LEU A 31 0.93 -2.53 2.11
N ARG A 32 0.53 -2.46 3.39
CA ARG A 32 1.21 -1.63 4.40
C ARG A 32 2.63 -2.12 4.67
N LEU A 33 2.83 -3.42 4.78
CA LEU A 33 4.16 -4.00 5.00
C LEU A 33 5.06 -3.73 3.79
N GLN A 34 4.58 -3.98 2.57
CA GLN A 34 5.34 -3.68 1.35
C GLN A 34 5.76 -2.20 1.28
N ALA A 35 4.83 -1.28 1.57
CA ALA A 35 5.13 0.15 1.56
C ALA A 35 6.07 0.59 2.69
N ALA A 36 6.06 -0.09 3.84
CA ALA A 36 6.97 0.19 4.94
C ALA A 36 8.41 -0.28 4.68
N TYR A 37 8.58 -1.34 3.87
CA TYR A 37 9.86 -2.00 3.64
C TYR A 37 10.37 -1.87 2.19
N THR A 38 10.26 -0.69 1.59
CA THR A 38 10.85 -0.42 0.27
C THR A 38 12.32 0.00 0.35
N GLU A 39 13.10 -0.26 -0.71
CA GLU A 39 14.50 0.19 -0.80
C GLU A 39 14.64 1.73 -0.77
N ALA A 40 13.62 2.46 -1.23
CA ALA A 40 13.57 3.91 -1.19
C ALA A 40 13.14 4.48 0.19
N GLY A 41 12.88 3.61 1.17
CA GLY A 41 12.37 3.96 2.50
C GLY A 41 10.84 3.82 2.62
N PRO A 42 10.28 4.09 3.81
CA PRO A 42 8.84 3.97 4.03
C PRO A 42 8.03 4.91 3.13
N GLN A 43 7.06 4.36 2.41
CA GLN A 43 6.12 5.09 1.57
C GLN A 43 4.73 5.11 2.20
N ALA A 44 3.93 6.13 1.88
CA ALA A 44 2.56 6.26 2.34
C ALA A 44 1.59 5.80 1.23
N PRO A 45 0.92 4.64 1.37
CA PRO A 45 -0.08 4.20 0.39
C PRO A 45 -1.31 5.10 0.41
N ASP A 46 -1.79 5.45 -0.77
CA ASP A 46 -3.08 6.12 -0.94
C ASP A 46 -4.20 5.09 -1.02
N TRP A 47 -4.85 4.84 0.11
CA TRP A 47 -5.95 3.89 0.22
C TRP A 47 -7.17 4.23 -0.65
N THR A 48 -7.30 5.48 -1.12
CA THR A 48 -8.39 5.87 -2.02
C THR A 48 -8.18 5.31 -3.44
N THR A 49 -6.93 4.99 -3.79
CA THR A 49 -6.55 4.34 -5.06
C THR A 49 -6.57 2.82 -4.98
N MET A 50 -6.95 2.24 -3.84
CA MET A 50 -6.91 0.80 -3.65
C MET A 50 -8.02 0.12 -4.48
N VAL A 51 -7.61 -0.70 -5.44
CA VAL A 51 -8.52 -1.51 -6.25
C VAL A 51 -8.38 -2.96 -5.82
N VAL A 52 -9.51 -3.60 -5.51
CA VAL A 52 -9.58 -5.02 -5.13
C VAL A 52 -10.26 -5.77 -6.25
N THR A 53 -9.61 -6.84 -6.71
CA THR A 53 -10.08 -7.71 -7.77
C THR A 53 -10.29 -9.11 -7.21
N GLU A 54 -11.51 -9.62 -7.33
CA GLU A 54 -11.80 -11.04 -7.13
C GLU A 54 -11.22 -11.84 -8.30
N LEU A 55 -10.49 -12.91 -7.96
CA LEU A 55 -9.91 -13.84 -8.92
C LEU A 55 -10.71 -15.13 -8.87
N ASP A 56 -10.60 -15.93 -9.93
CA ASP A 56 -11.28 -17.22 -10.01
C ASP A 56 -10.96 -18.07 -8.77
N ASP A 57 -12.01 -18.65 -8.19
CA ASP A 57 -11.91 -19.59 -7.09
C ASP A 57 -11.32 -20.92 -7.58
N ASP A 58 -10.52 -21.54 -6.72
CA ASP A 58 -9.83 -22.79 -7.03
C ASP A 58 -10.26 -23.87 -6.05
N THR A 59 -10.55 -25.07 -6.54
CA THR A 59 -10.90 -26.20 -5.66
C THR A 59 -9.67 -27.09 -5.50
N ASP A 60 -9.20 -27.24 -4.26
CA ASP A 60 -8.06 -28.10 -3.98
C ASP A 60 -8.39 -29.60 -4.14
N ASN A 61 -7.35 -30.44 -4.11
CA ASN A 61 -7.49 -31.89 -4.21
C ASN A 61 -8.28 -32.54 -3.06
N HIS A 62 -8.65 -31.77 -2.03
CA HIS A 62 -9.46 -32.20 -0.90
C HIS A 62 -10.93 -31.71 -1.02
N GLY A 63 -11.30 -31.10 -2.15
CA GLY A 63 -12.64 -30.58 -2.39
C GLY A 63 -12.94 -29.27 -1.65
N ARG A 64 -11.93 -28.57 -1.14
CA ARG A 64 -12.11 -27.26 -0.50
C ARG A 64 -11.94 -26.15 -1.54
N THR A 65 -12.93 -25.28 -1.62
CA THR A 65 -12.87 -24.06 -2.43
C THR A 65 -11.99 -23.02 -1.73
N TRP A 66 -11.12 -22.41 -2.51
CA TRP A 66 -10.23 -21.35 -2.11
C TRP A 66 -10.58 -20.10 -2.91
N TRP A 67 -11.06 -19.09 -2.21
CA TRP A 67 -11.42 -17.82 -2.79
C TRP A 67 -10.19 -16.92 -2.82
N ARG A 68 -9.88 -16.39 -3.99
CA ARG A 68 -8.66 -15.63 -4.23
C ARG A 68 -9.01 -14.18 -4.54
N TRP A 69 -8.29 -13.26 -3.90
CA TRP A 69 -8.39 -11.83 -4.19
C TRP A 69 -7.01 -11.25 -4.39
N SER A 70 -6.96 -10.21 -5.20
CA SER A 70 -5.77 -9.36 -5.33
C SER A 70 -6.14 -7.90 -5.10
N ALA A 71 -5.16 -7.11 -4.67
CA ALA A 71 -5.31 -5.68 -4.61
C ALA A 71 -4.08 -4.97 -5.12
N THR A 72 -4.30 -3.81 -5.73
CA THR A 72 -3.27 -2.85 -6.07
C THR A 72 -3.53 -1.53 -5.36
N VAL A 73 -2.46 -0.82 -4.97
CA VAL A 73 -2.55 0.52 -4.39
C VAL A 73 -1.39 1.37 -4.89
N SER A 74 -1.66 2.63 -5.16
CA SER A 74 -0.62 3.60 -5.48
C SER A 74 -0.10 4.25 -4.21
N SER A 75 1.14 4.69 -4.25
CA SER A 75 1.74 5.54 -3.24
C SER A 75 2.49 6.66 -3.94
N MET A 76 2.40 7.84 -3.32
CA MET A 76 3.27 8.95 -3.65
C MET A 76 4.45 8.87 -2.67
N PRO A 77 5.70 8.99 -3.13
CA PRO A 77 6.80 9.20 -2.21
C PRO A 77 6.47 10.45 -1.38
N PRO A 78 6.78 10.47 -0.07
CA PRO A 78 6.64 11.70 0.71
C PRO A 78 7.37 12.82 -0.06
N PRO A 79 6.82 14.04 -0.12
CA PRO A 79 7.51 15.14 -0.78
C PRO A 79 8.91 15.17 -0.21
N ALA A 80 9.91 14.99 -1.08
CA ALA A 80 11.30 14.93 -0.67
C ALA A 80 11.53 16.05 0.33
N ALA A 81 12.01 15.72 1.53
CA ALA A 81 12.32 16.67 2.58
C ALA A 81 13.44 17.60 2.07
N GLY A 82 13.07 18.55 1.22
CA GLY A 82 13.91 19.49 0.50
C GLY A 82 13.32 20.89 0.51
N GLY A 83 12.25 21.11 1.28
CA GLY A 83 11.95 22.42 1.81
C GLY A 83 12.60 22.53 3.17
N SER A 84 13.76 23.18 3.24
CA SER A 84 14.17 23.85 4.47
C SER A 84 12.95 24.56 5.02
N ALA A 85 12.46 24.17 6.21
CA ALA A 85 11.82 25.17 7.02
C ALA A 85 12.81 26.34 7.06
N PRO A 86 12.44 27.58 6.73
CA PRO A 86 13.23 28.69 7.23
C PRO A 86 13.20 28.49 8.74
N THR A 87 14.33 28.05 9.31
CA THR A 87 14.62 28.27 10.72
C THR A 87 14.40 29.75 10.91
N THR A 88 13.25 30.12 11.47
CA THR A 88 13.02 31.42 12.05
C THR A 88 14.04 31.51 13.18
N GLU A 89 15.25 31.92 12.81
CA GLU A 89 16.28 32.33 13.74
C GLU A 89 15.66 33.47 14.56
N PRO A 90 15.48 33.29 15.88
CA PRO A 90 14.95 34.36 16.71
C PRO A 90 15.95 35.52 16.67
N PRO A 91 15.52 36.78 16.47
CA PRO A 91 16.45 37.90 16.36
C PRO A 91 17.21 38.04 17.68
N LEU A 92 18.54 38.00 17.59
CA LEU A 92 19.45 38.45 18.64
C LEU A 92 19.07 39.88 19.03
N ARG A 93 18.66 40.07 20.29
CA ARG A 93 18.45 41.40 20.86
C ARG A 93 19.82 42.08 21.08
N PRO A 94 19.92 43.40 20.85
CA PRO A 94 21.15 44.18 21.04
C PRO A 94 21.55 44.30 22.52
#